data_AF-A0A318QJJ9-F1
#
_entry.id   AF-A0A318QJJ9-F1
#
_cell.length_a   1.000
_cell.length_b   1.000
_cell.length_c   1.000
_cell.angle_alpha   90.00
_cell.angle_beta   90.00
_cell.angle_gamma   90.00
#
_symmetry.space_group_name_H-M   'P 1'
#
loop_
_entity.id
_entity.type
_entity.pdbx_description
1 polymer ?
#
loop_
_entity_poly.entity_id
_entity_poly.type
_entity_poly.pdbx_seq_one_letter_code
_entity_poly.pdbx_strand_id
1 'polypeptide(L)'
;MEMSRIIFQRLINHAKASDTLVMNADKDRYIKRYSDLDAELMAKAAVRDKRTITRQMRAVMFEYNGRRYYAFFGFTFSCGIPSRMPEGLTELDATPGLFAIAVTETDVIVRATPAEIRDIIEEEYIGHDHYIGHDLNDVANLFPSAIFVEADTNYDYTEDIDRVIGAMVATTYIDGPIAFDKDTLGAAGELFTSGSKFIPFDKALQGILSISWSGFYIELYRCIEQLYPVPRLMDLLQEWSSSESFCDLANLLQTRLGWRPREDESLIKLIAACSESIASDLIAAFDIQFDEKSTRSEIAGRQVYAMRNGLVHFRNNHGIPPLSDERWNAIIVAMIALVTAAYTEFGLKYHQGS
;
A
#
# COMPACT_ATOMS: atom_id res chain seq x y z
N MET A 1 -2.83 13.53 -28.26
CA MET A 1 -1.52 13.58 -28.92
C MET A 1 -0.39 13.84 -27.92
N GLU A 2 -0.59 14.74 -26.94
CA GLU A 2 0.45 15.03 -25.94
C GLU A 2 0.91 13.80 -25.14
N MET A 3 -0.01 12.98 -24.62
CA MET A 3 0.38 11.74 -23.91
C MET A 3 1.19 10.78 -24.79
N SER A 4 0.78 10.58 -26.04
CA SER A 4 1.55 9.77 -27.00
C SER A 4 2.96 10.31 -27.19
N ARG A 5 3.10 11.64 -27.39
CA ARG A 5 4.40 12.30 -27.50
C ARG A 5 5.29 12.01 -26.30
N ILE A 6 4.75 12.08 -25.08
CA ILE A 6 5.48 11.76 -23.85
C ILE A 6 5.97 10.29 -23.84
N ILE A 7 5.11 9.34 -24.21
CA ILE A 7 5.45 7.90 -24.23
C ILE A 7 6.61 7.65 -25.20
N PHE A 8 6.48 8.09 -26.45
CA PHE A 8 7.52 7.87 -27.46
C PHE A 8 8.81 8.64 -27.12
N GLN A 9 8.72 9.84 -26.56
CA GLN A 9 9.90 10.57 -26.11
C GLN A 9 10.64 9.84 -24.98
N ARG A 10 9.93 9.18 -24.06
CA ARG A 10 10.55 8.35 -23.02
C ARG A 10 11.30 7.17 -23.62
N LEU A 11 10.71 6.47 -24.58
CA LEU A 11 11.34 5.35 -25.28
C LEU A 11 12.60 5.80 -26.05
N ILE A 12 12.49 6.88 -26.81
CA ILE A 12 13.62 7.47 -27.57
C ILE A 12 14.74 7.91 -26.62
N ASN A 13 14.41 8.57 -25.50
CA ASN A 13 15.40 8.98 -24.51
C ASN A 13 16.09 7.78 -23.86
N HIS A 14 15.34 6.69 -23.61
CA HIS A 14 15.90 5.45 -23.06
C HIS A 14 16.89 4.80 -24.04
N ALA A 15 16.54 4.69 -25.32
CA ALA A 15 17.44 4.17 -26.35
C ALA A 15 18.68 5.05 -26.51
N LYS A 16 18.50 6.38 -26.55
CA LYS A 16 19.60 7.35 -26.67
C LYS A 16 20.58 7.30 -25.49
N ALA A 17 20.08 7.06 -24.27
CA ALA A 17 20.93 6.91 -23.09
C ALA A 17 21.87 5.69 -23.16
N SER A 18 21.60 4.76 -24.08
CA SER A 18 22.39 3.56 -24.34
C SER A 18 23.08 3.59 -25.71
N ASP A 19 23.39 4.79 -26.23
CA ASP A 19 24.04 5.05 -27.52
C ASP A 19 23.35 4.42 -28.74
N THR A 20 22.07 4.08 -28.61
CA THR A 20 21.24 3.58 -29.73
C THR A 20 20.42 4.73 -30.28
N LEU A 21 20.69 5.10 -31.53
CA LEU A 21 19.94 6.13 -32.24
C LEU A 21 18.67 5.53 -32.85
N VAL A 22 17.54 6.14 -32.54
CA VAL A 22 16.27 5.89 -33.24
C VAL A 22 16.19 6.87 -34.41
N MET A 23 16.11 6.35 -35.63
CA MET A 23 15.92 7.11 -36.85
C MET A 23 14.60 7.90 -36.79
N ASN A 24 14.61 9.11 -37.36
CA ASN A 24 13.43 9.97 -37.41
C ASN A 24 12.83 10.26 -36.02
N ALA A 25 13.65 10.33 -34.97
CA ALA A 25 13.21 10.54 -33.58
C ALA A 25 12.38 11.83 -33.37
N ASP A 26 12.48 12.79 -34.29
CA ASP A 26 11.73 14.05 -34.32
C ASP A 26 10.32 13.93 -34.92
N LYS A 27 9.96 12.80 -35.53
CA LYS A 27 8.64 12.58 -36.13
C LYS A 27 7.58 12.24 -35.08
N ASP A 28 6.37 12.75 -35.31
CA ASP A 28 5.19 12.43 -34.51
C ASP A 28 4.86 10.93 -34.58
N ARG A 29 4.66 10.33 -33.41
CA ARG A 29 4.30 8.92 -33.23
C ARG A 29 3.16 8.80 -32.25
N TYR A 30 2.25 7.85 -32.51
CA TYR A 30 1.12 7.60 -31.64
C TYR A 30 0.71 6.13 -31.64
N ILE A 31 0.09 5.72 -30.54
CA ILE A 31 -0.57 4.42 -30.44
C ILE A 31 -1.91 4.54 -31.16
N LYS A 32 -2.19 3.59 -32.04
CA LYS A 32 -3.46 3.51 -32.76
C LYS A 32 -4.63 3.49 -31.78
N ARG A 33 -5.63 4.34 -32.04
CA ARG A 33 -6.83 4.39 -31.20
C ARG A 33 -7.72 3.20 -31.51
N TYR A 34 -8.29 2.58 -30.47
CA TYR A 34 -9.31 1.55 -30.63
C TYR A 34 -10.71 2.17 -30.64
N SER A 35 -10.90 3.27 -29.91
CA SER A 35 -12.18 3.96 -29.82
C SER A 35 -12.03 5.47 -29.57
N ASP A 36 -13.11 6.23 -29.78
CA ASP A 36 -13.18 7.63 -29.36
C ASP A 36 -13.14 7.77 -27.83
N LEU A 37 -13.59 6.76 -27.09
CA LEU A 37 -13.51 6.71 -25.63
C LEU A 37 -12.07 6.82 -25.13
N ASP A 38 -11.10 6.22 -25.84
CA ASP A 38 -9.67 6.37 -25.50
C ASP A 38 -9.20 7.83 -25.59
N ALA A 39 -9.66 8.55 -26.62
CA ALA A 39 -9.33 9.95 -26.81
C ALA A 39 -9.97 10.82 -25.72
N GLU A 40 -11.20 10.51 -25.32
CA GLU A 40 -11.87 11.22 -24.24
C GLU A 40 -11.23 10.93 -22.88
N LEU A 41 -10.91 9.68 -22.57
CA LEU A 41 -10.20 9.27 -21.36
C LEU A 41 -8.90 10.07 -21.23
N MET A 42 -8.05 10.05 -22.26
CA MET A 42 -6.78 10.80 -22.25
C MET A 42 -6.95 12.32 -22.08
N ALA A 43 -8.08 12.88 -22.52
CA ALA A 43 -8.32 14.32 -22.48
C ALA A 43 -9.01 14.80 -21.20
N LYS A 44 -9.84 13.95 -20.58
CA LYS A 44 -10.79 14.34 -19.52
C LYS A 44 -10.62 13.57 -18.21
N ALA A 45 -9.90 12.45 -18.18
CA ALA A 45 -9.69 11.71 -16.95
C ALA A 45 -8.95 12.57 -15.91
N ALA A 46 -9.43 12.54 -14.67
CA ALA A 46 -8.82 13.24 -13.56
C ALA A 46 -7.94 12.27 -12.78
N VAL A 47 -6.63 12.46 -12.86
CA VAL A 47 -5.66 11.71 -12.04
C VAL A 47 -5.77 12.21 -10.61
N ARG A 48 -6.16 11.33 -9.70
CA ARG A 48 -6.42 11.66 -8.30
C ARG A 48 -5.21 11.45 -7.43
N ASP A 49 -4.53 10.31 -7.61
CA ASP A 49 -3.35 9.98 -6.83
C ASP A 49 -2.42 9.03 -7.58
N LYS A 50 -1.16 8.96 -7.16
CA LYS A 50 -0.15 8.04 -7.68
C LYS A 50 0.87 7.66 -6.62
N ARG A 51 1.45 6.47 -6.75
CA ARG A 51 2.45 5.93 -5.83
C ARG A 51 3.63 5.33 -6.58
N THR A 52 4.83 5.69 -6.12
CA THR A 52 6.04 4.91 -6.32
C THR A 52 6.19 3.97 -5.12
N ILE A 53 5.96 2.69 -5.34
CA ILE A 53 5.84 1.70 -4.26
C ILE A 53 7.20 1.06 -3.98
N THR A 54 7.83 0.53 -5.03
CA THR A 54 9.21 0.00 -5.00
C THR A 54 9.98 0.53 -6.21
N ARG A 55 11.19 0.04 -6.47
CA ARG A 55 11.91 0.37 -7.71
C ARG A 55 11.13 -0.05 -8.96
N GLN A 56 10.32 -1.11 -8.89
CA GLN A 56 9.63 -1.70 -10.04
C GLN A 56 8.10 -1.52 -9.98
N MET A 57 7.54 -1.27 -8.80
CA MET A 57 6.10 -1.17 -8.62
C MET A 57 5.63 0.28 -8.69
N ARG A 58 4.58 0.51 -9.48
CA ARG A 58 3.89 1.80 -9.61
C ARG A 58 2.39 1.59 -9.54
N ALA A 59 1.68 2.57 -9.01
CA ALA A 59 0.23 2.64 -9.08
C ALA A 59 -0.24 4.05 -9.40
N VAL A 60 -1.34 4.15 -10.13
CA VAL A 60 -2.06 5.42 -10.35
C VAL A 60 -3.56 5.19 -10.21
N MET A 61 -4.22 6.15 -9.59
CA MET A 61 -5.67 6.23 -9.44
C MET A 61 -6.19 7.40 -10.26
N PHE A 62 -7.19 7.16 -11.09
CA PHE A 62 -7.84 8.20 -11.88
C PHE A 62 -9.34 7.96 -12.01
N GLU A 63 -10.08 9.03 -12.27
CA GLU A 63 -11.53 9.00 -12.40
C GLU A 63 -11.97 9.55 -13.75
N TYR A 64 -12.98 8.92 -14.34
CA TYR A 64 -13.63 9.38 -15.57
C TYR A 64 -15.11 9.04 -15.55
N ASN A 65 -15.97 10.02 -15.87
CA ASN A 65 -17.43 9.87 -15.88
C ASN A 65 -18.03 9.22 -14.62
N GLY A 66 -17.51 9.61 -13.44
CA GLY A 66 -17.98 9.09 -12.15
C GLY A 66 -17.52 7.67 -11.83
N ARG A 67 -16.67 7.06 -12.66
CA ARG A 67 -16.04 5.76 -12.43
C ARG A 67 -14.61 5.94 -11.98
N ARG A 68 -14.12 5.01 -11.16
CA ARG A 68 -12.76 5.01 -10.63
C ARG A 68 -11.96 3.86 -11.22
N TYR A 69 -10.73 4.16 -11.58
CA TYR A 69 -9.82 3.25 -12.22
C TYR A 69 -8.46 3.24 -11.51
N TYR A 70 -7.82 2.09 -11.55
CA TYR A 70 -6.44 1.94 -11.15
C TYR A 70 -5.62 1.28 -12.25
N ALA A 71 -4.36 1.68 -12.35
CA ALA A 71 -3.36 0.96 -13.12
C ALA A 71 -2.16 0.63 -12.23
N PHE A 72 -1.70 -0.61 -12.31
CA PHE A 72 -0.60 -1.14 -11.51
C PHE A 72 0.50 -1.67 -12.43
N PHE A 73 1.75 -1.28 -12.18
CA PHE A 73 2.92 -1.84 -12.84
C PHE A 73 3.74 -2.66 -11.85
N GLY A 74 4.33 -3.76 -12.32
CA GLY A 74 5.26 -4.58 -11.51
C GLY A 74 4.58 -5.54 -10.53
N PHE A 75 3.27 -5.75 -10.65
CA PHE A 75 2.53 -6.77 -9.92
C PHE A 75 2.44 -8.03 -10.78
N THR A 76 2.55 -9.20 -10.17
CA THR A 76 2.52 -10.48 -10.88
C THR A 76 1.42 -11.37 -10.32
N PHE A 77 0.55 -11.87 -11.20
CA PHE A 77 -0.34 -12.98 -10.85
C PHE A 77 0.35 -14.31 -11.17
N SER A 78 0.30 -15.26 -10.25
CA SER A 78 0.85 -16.59 -10.48
C SER A 78 -0.08 -17.36 -11.43
N CYS A 79 0.44 -17.79 -12.57
CA CYS A 79 -0.24 -18.78 -13.40
C CYS A 79 -0.59 -20.02 -12.54
N GLY A 80 -1.87 -20.37 -12.46
CA GLY A 80 -2.34 -21.60 -11.83
C GLY A 80 -2.92 -21.47 -10.42
N ILE A 81 -2.85 -20.29 -9.80
CA ILE A 81 -3.68 -19.95 -8.64
C ILE A 81 -4.72 -18.95 -9.14
N PRO A 82 -6.03 -19.15 -8.90
CA PRO A 82 -7.01 -18.11 -9.19
C PRO A 82 -6.64 -16.91 -8.33
N SER A 83 -5.96 -15.92 -8.91
CA SER A 83 -5.79 -14.61 -8.32
C SER A 83 -7.17 -14.00 -8.26
N ARG A 84 -7.85 -14.15 -7.13
CA ARG A 84 -9.09 -13.44 -6.87
C ARG A 84 -8.71 -11.99 -6.71
N MET A 85 -9.03 -11.16 -7.69
CA MET A 85 -8.99 -9.71 -7.50
C MET A 85 -9.70 -9.38 -6.18
N PRO A 86 -9.16 -8.41 -5.40
CA PRO A 86 -9.86 -7.91 -4.22
C PRO A 86 -11.32 -7.56 -4.55
N GLU A 87 -12.23 -7.84 -3.62
CA GLU A 87 -13.67 -7.56 -3.82
C GLU A 87 -13.89 -6.09 -4.13
N GLY A 88 -14.68 -5.79 -5.16
CA GLY A 88 -14.86 -4.42 -5.64
C GLY A 88 -13.83 -3.96 -6.66
N LEU A 89 -12.85 -4.80 -7.07
CA LEU A 89 -12.00 -4.54 -8.22
C LEU A 89 -12.33 -5.51 -9.36
N THR A 90 -12.49 -4.97 -10.56
CA THR A 90 -12.74 -5.74 -11.79
C THR A 90 -11.63 -5.47 -12.79
N GLU A 91 -10.94 -6.52 -13.24
CA GLU A 91 -9.89 -6.40 -14.26
C GLU A 91 -10.46 -5.90 -15.59
N LEU A 92 -9.68 -5.05 -16.26
CA LEU A 92 -9.98 -4.50 -17.58
C LEU A 92 -8.88 -4.88 -18.56
N ASP A 93 -9.28 -5.11 -19.81
CA ASP A 93 -8.32 -5.19 -20.92
C ASP A 93 -7.61 -3.85 -21.11
N ALA A 94 -6.33 -3.92 -21.45
CA ALA A 94 -5.55 -2.73 -21.77
C ALA A 94 -6.13 -2.03 -23.01
N THR A 95 -6.40 -0.73 -22.90
CA THR A 95 -6.73 0.12 -24.03
C THR A 95 -5.67 1.21 -24.21
N PRO A 96 -5.54 1.80 -25.41
CA PRO A 96 -4.61 2.91 -25.65
C PRO A 96 -4.81 4.06 -24.67
N GLY A 97 -6.05 4.35 -24.28
CA GLY A 97 -6.36 5.41 -23.31
C GLY A 97 -5.88 5.07 -21.89
N LEU A 98 -6.24 3.89 -21.37
CA LEU A 98 -5.84 3.44 -20.03
C LEU A 98 -4.31 3.36 -19.92
N PHE A 99 -3.67 2.75 -20.91
CA PHE A 99 -2.22 2.61 -20.98
C PHE A 99 -1.53 3.97 -21.05
N ALA A 100 -2.01 4.89 -21.89
CA ALA A 100 -1.39 6.20 -22.02
C ALA A 100 -1.44 7.00 -20.73
N ILE A 101 -2.59 7.03 -20.03
CA ILE A 101 -2.71 7.66 -18.71
C ILE A 101 -1.72 7.01 -17.74
N ALA A 102 -1.73 5.68 -17.65
CA ALA A 102 -0.89 4.96 -16.70
C ALA A 102 0.60 5.21 -16.89
N VAL A 103 1.10 5.11 -18.13
CA VAL A 103 2.52 5.33 -18.44
C VAL A 103 2.91 6.79 -18.27
N THR A 104 2.10 7.74 -18.70
CA THR A 104 2.49 9.16 -18.65
C THR A 104 2.45 9.73 -17.24
N GLU A 105 1.52 9.29 -16.42
CA GLU A 105 1.35 9.80 -15.06
C GLU A 105 2.28 9.15 -14.05
N THR A 106 2.70 7.92 -14.31
CA THR A 106 3.73 7.24 -13.52
C THR A 106 5.11 7.49 -14.12
N ASP A 107 6.15 7.32 -13.32
CA ASP A 107 7.55 7.27 -13.72
C ASP A 107 7.98 5.82 -14.02
N VAL A 108 7.08 5.02 -14.59
CA VAL A 108 7.39 3.62 -14.95
C VAL A 108 8.60 3.57 -15.89
N ILE A 109 9.53 2.68 -15.55
CA ILE A 109 10.81 2.54 -16.25
C ILE A 109 10.62 1.57 -17.42
N VAL A 110 11.05 1.99 -18.61
CA VAL A 110 11.10 1.16 -19.82
C VAL A 110 11.92 -0.11 -19.54
N ARG A 111 11.38 -1.28 -19.88
CA ARG A 111 12.01 -2.58 -19.64
C ARG A 111 12.71 -3.13 -20.87
N ALA A 112 12.23 -2.78 -22.06
CA ALA A 112 12.81 -3.23 -23.31
C ALA A 112 14.24 -2.70 -23.52
N THR A 113 15.02 -3.49 -24.23
CA THR A 113 16.35 -3.12 -24.70
C THR A 113 16.27 -2.01 -25.75
N PRO A 114 17.33 -1.21 -25.91
CA PRO A 114 17.41 -0.21 -26.96
C PRO A 114 17.17 -0.76 -28.38
N ALA A 115 17.57 -2.02 -28.63
CA ALA A 115 17.35 -2.69 -29.91
C ALA A 115 15.87 -3.00 -30.14
N GLU A 116 15.18 -3.59 -29.16
CA GLU A 116 13.73 -3.86 -29.25
C GLU A 116 12.92 -2.57 -29.44
N ILE A 117 13.30 -1.51 -28.72
CA ILE A 117 12.69 -0.19 -28.88
C ILE A 117 12.86 0.31 -30.31
N ARG A 118 14.08 0.23 -30.87
CA ARG A 118 14.36 0.66 -32.23
C ARG A 118 13.54 -0.14 -33.23
N ASP A 119 13.56 -1.46 -33.12
CA ASP A 119 12.91 -2.36 -34.07
C ASP A 119 11.39 -2.10 -34.10
N ILE A 120 10.73 -1.96 -32.94
CA ILE A 120 9.29 -1.65 -32.86
C ILE A 120 8.94 -0.22 -33.29
N ILE A 121 9.77 0.78 -32.93
CA ILE A 121 9.47 2.19 -33.20
C ILE A 121 9.79 2.60 -34.64
N GLU A 122 10.77 1.96 -35.28
CA GLU A 122 11.18 2.27 -36.65
C GLU A 122 10.38 1.51 -37.71
N GLU A 123 9.79 0.36 -37.37
CA GLU A 123 9.01 -0.44 -38.32
C GLU A 123 7.77 0.32 -38.85
N GLU A 124 7.18 1.18 -38.03
CA GLU A 124 6.00 1.99 -38.40
C GLU A 124 6.25 3.49 -38.14
N TYR A 125 6.60 4.26 -39.18
CA TYR A 125 6.77 5.72 -39.04
C TYR A 125 6.15 6.53 -40.19
N ILE A 126 5.96 7.83 -39.94
CA ILE A 126 5.54 8.82 -40.95
C ILE A 126 6.63 8.97 -42.01
N GLY A 127 6.44 8.26 -43.13
CA GLY A 127 7.38 8.13 -44.25
C GLY A 127 7.16 6.84 -45.06
N HIS A 128 6.51 5.85 -44.46
CA HIS A 128 5.76 4.82 -45.21
C HIS A 128 4.41 5.40 -45.66
N ASP A 129 4.01 5.14 -46.92
CA ASP A 129 2.66 5.44 -47.38
C ASP A 129 1.66 4.74 -46.42
N HIS A 130 0.75 5.52 -45.81
CA HIS A 130 -0.31 5.06 -44.89
C HIS A 130 0.07 4.75 -43.42
N TYR A 131 0.97 5.50 -42.75
CA TYR A 131 1.14 5.37 -41.28
C TYR A 131 -0.19 5.57 -40.52
N ILE A 132 -0.60 4.57 -39.74
CA ILE A 132 -1.85 4.57 -38.96
C ILE A 132 -1.65 4.58 -37.43
N GLY A 133 -0.40 4.60 -36.96
CA GLY A 133 -0.03 4.47 -35.55
C GLY A 133 0.28 3.02 -35.15
N HIS A 134 1.06 2.85 -34.08
CA HIS A 134 1.52 1.55 -33.57
C HIS A 134 0.40 0.77 -32.87
N ASP A 135 0.45 -0.56 -32.92
CA ASP A 135 -0.40 -1.41 -32.09
C ASP A 135 -0.10 -1.18 -30.60
N LEU A 136 -1.13 -1.30 -29.76
CA LEU A 136 -0.95 -1.14 -28.32
C LEU A 136 -0.01 -2.20 -27.76
N ASN A 137 -0.13 -3.46 -28.20
CA ASN A 137 0.63 -4.56 -27.60
C ASN A 137 2.13 -4.39 -27.87
N ASP A 138 2.50 -3.95 -29.08
CA ASP A 138 3.89 -3.72 -29.45
C ASP A 138 4.52 -2.65 -28.55
N VAL A 139 3.82 -1.54 -28.33
CA VAL A 139 4.31 -0.45 -27.46
C VAL A 139 4.25 -0.84 -25.98
N ALA A 140 3.18 -1.52 -25.54
CA ALA A 140 2.99 -1.91 -24.15
C ALA A 140 4.05 -2.91 -23.68
N ASN A 141 4.49 -3.82 -24.55
CA ASN A 141 5.55 -4.79 -24.28
C ASN A 141 6.93 -4.14 -24.03
N LEU A 142 7.11 -2.88 -24.41
CA LEU A 142 8.34 -2.12 -24.10
C LEU A 142 8.41 -1.68 -22.63
N PHE A 143 7.28 -1.70 -21.93
CA PHE A 143 7.14 -1.33 -20.52
C PHE A 143 6.92 -2.59 -19.66
N PRO A 144 7.08 -2.48 -18.32
CA PRO A 144 6.61 -3.51 -17.39
C PRO A 144 5.12 -3.79 -17.61
N SER A 145 4.72 -5.05 -17.41
CA SER A 145 3.31 -5.43 -17.50
C SER A 145 2.45 -4.56 -16.58
N ALA A 146 1.31 -4.13 -17.12
CA ALA A 146 0.34 -3.29 -16.44
C ALA A 146 -0.95 -4.08 -16.22
N ILE A 147 -1.50 -3.97 -15.02
CA ILE A 147 -2.84 -4.46 -14.67
C ILE A 147 -3.74 -3.24 -14.57
N PHE A 148 -4.87 -3.28 -15.27
CA PHE A 148 -5.88 -2.24 -15.21
C PHE A 148 -7.12 -2.78 -14.51
N VAL A 149 -7.69 -2.00 -13.60
CA VAL A 149 -8.93 -2.38 -12.92
C VAL A 149 -9.90 -1.19 -12.85
N GLU A 150 -11.19 -1.48 -12.94
CA GLU A 150 -12.27 -0.60 -12.51
C GLU A 150 -12.61 -0.91 -11.05
N ALA A 151 -12.76 0.12 -10.23
CA ALA A 151 -13.10 0.00 -8.83
C ALA A 151 -14.57 0.37 -8.59
N ASP A 152 -15.28 -0.51 -7.87
CA ASP A 152 -16.63 -0.27 -7.40
C ASP A 152 -16.60 0.71 -6.23
N THR A 153 -17.15 1.90 -6.46
CA THR A 153 -17.19 2.99 -5.48
C THR A 153 -18.09 2.71 -4.27
N ASN A 154 -18.83 1.60 -4.27
CA ASN A 154 -19.58 1.14 -3.08
C ASN A 154 -18.67 0.54 -1.99
N TYR A 155 -17.41 0.25 -2.32
CA TYR A 155 -16.42 -0.23 -1.35
C TYR A 155 -15.53 0.94 -0.90
N ASP A 156 -15.67 1.36 0.36
CA ASP A 156 -14.95 2.51 0.93
C ASP A 156 -13.43 2.45 0.75
N TYR A 157 -12.84 1.25 0.79
CA TYR A 157 -11.39 1.10 0.63
C TYR A 157 -10.89 1.51 -0.75
N THR A 158 -11.76 1.52 -1.76
CA THR A 158 -11.42 1.91 -3.12
C THR A 158 -11.25 3.41 -3.29
N GLU A 159 -11.45 4.23 -2.27
CA GLU A 159 -11.14 5.67 -2.32
C GLU A 159 -9.69 5.98 -1.96
N ASP A 160 -9.02 5.04 -1.27
CA ASP A 160 -7.68 5.19 -0.73
C ASP A 160 -6.69 4.31 -1.52
N ILE A 161 -5.77 4.96 -2.23
CA ILE A 161 -4.78 4.26 -3.04
C ILE A 161 -3.88 3.33 -2.22
N ASP A 162 -3.55 3.67 -0.97
CA ASP A 162 -2.67 2.86 -0.14
C ASP A 162 -3.40 1.58 0.32
N ARG A 163 -4.71 1.67 0.56
CA ARG A 163 -5.56 0.50 0.82
C ARG A 163 -5.66 -0.42 -0.40
N VAL A 164 -5.94 0.14 -1.57
CA VAL A 164 -6.04 -0.66 -2.81
C VAL A 164 -4.71 -1.33 -3.13
N ILE A 165 -3.59 -0.62 -3.01
CA ILE A 165 -2.25 -1.23 -3.21
C ILE A 165 -2.04 -2.35 -2.19
N GLY A 166 -2.34 -2.13 -0.91
CA GLY A 166 -2.16 -3.15 0.12
C GLY A 166 -2.98 -4.41 -0.14
N ALA A 167 -4.24 -4.26 -0.55
CA ALA A 167 -5.12 -5.38 -0.94
C ALA A 167 -4.58 -6.13 -2.17
N MET A 168 -4.08 -5.39 -3.17
CA MET A 168 -3.44 -5.97 -4.34
C MET A 168 -2.17 -6.74 -3.95
N VAL A 169 -1.27 -6.16 -3.15
CA VAL A 169 -0.06 -6.82 -2.66
C VAL A 169 -0.40 -8.10 -1.92
N ALA A 170 -1.35 -8.08 -1.00
CA ALA A 170 -1.79 -9.27 -0.25
C ALA A 170 -2.27 -10.41 -1.18
N THR A 171 -2.87 -10.05 -2.31
CA THR A 171 -3.40 -11.00 -3.30
C THR A 171 -2.33 -11.52 -4.27
N THR A 172 -1.39 -10.66 -4.65
CA THR A 172 -0.37 -10.95 -5.67
C THR A 172 0.99 -11.32 -5.09
N TYR A 173 1.10 -11.44 -3.76
CA TYR A 173 2.38 -11.69 -3.10
C TYR A 173 2.93 -13.06 -3.52
N ILE A 174 4.06 -13.06 -4.21
CA ILE A 174 4.73 -14.26 -4.71
C ILE A 174 6.22 -14.09 -4.48
N ASP A 175 6.83 -15.08 -3.83
CA ASP A 175 8.29 -15.22 -3.71
C ASP A 175 9.02 -13.96 -3.19
N GLY A 176 8.37 -13.23 -2.27
CA GLY A 176 8.97 -12.06 -1.64
C GLY A 176 9.92 -12.44 -0.50
N PRO A 177 10.64 -11.45 0.06
CA PRO A 177 11.67 -11.66 1.08
C PRO A 177 11.13 -12.19 2.42
N ILE A 178 9.82 -12.02 2.66
CA ILE A 178 9.11 -12.54 3.82
C ILE A 178 8.27 -13.75 3.39
N ALA A 179 8.38 -14.87 4.10
CA ALA A 179 7.60 -16.07 3.82
C ALA A 179 6.20 -15.98 4.48
N PHE A 180 5.32 -15.14 3.92
CA PHE A 180 3.93 -15.05 4.39
C PHE A 180 3.17 -16.34 4.11
N ASP A 181 2.46 -16.83 5.12
CA ASP A 181 1.45 -17.86 4.92
C ASP A 181 0.12 -17.27 4.45
N LYS A 182 -0.82 -18.16 4.12
CA LYS A 182 -2.14 -17.76 3.60
C LYS A 182 -2.96 -16.98 4.61
N ASP A 183 -2.84 -17.32 5.89
CA ASP A 183 -3.62 -16.69 6.95
C ASP A 183 -3.14 -15.26 7.19
N THR A 184 -1.83 -15.03 7.10
CA THR A 184 -1.21 -13.72 7.22
C THR A 184 -1.55 -12.82 6.04
N LEU A 185 -1.48 -13.34 4.80
CA LEU A 185 -1.94 -12.60 3.62
C LEU A 185 -3.45 -12.33 3.67
N GLY A 186 -4.25 -13.28 4.15
CA GLY A 186 -5.68 -13.11 4.37
C GLY A 186 -5.99 -11.98 5.36
N ALA A 187 -5.36 -12.02 6.54
CA ALA A 187 -5.52 -10.98 7.56
C ALA A 187 -5.06 -9.60 7.05
N ALA A 188 -3.96 -9.53 6.30
CA ALA A 188 -3.51 -8.28 5.69
C ALA A 188 -4.50 -7.79 4.62
N GLY A 189 -5.01 -8.68 3.77
CA GLY A 189 -6.05 -8.35 2.79
C GLY A 189 -7.30 -7.76 3.45
N GLU A 190 -7.80 -8.41 4.51
CA GLU A 190 -8.96 -7.94 5.29
C GLU A 190 -8.69 -6.60 5.98
N LEU A 191 -7.48 -6.38 6.52
CA LEU A 191 -7.07 -5.09 7.08
C LEU A 191 -7.26 -3.98 6.04
N PHE A 192 -6.76 -4.19 4.82
CA PHE A 192 -6.85 -3.17 3.76
C PHE A 192 -8.26 -3.00 3.21
N THR A 193 -9.05 -4.06 3.04
CA THR A 193 -10.39 -3.97 2.43
C THR A 193 -11.49 -3.57 3.42
N SER A 194 -11.39 -4.01 4.67
CA SER A 194 -12.45 -3.86 5.70
C SER A 194 -12.02 -3.08 6.94
N GLY A 195 -10.73 -2.76 7.08
CA GLY A 195 -10.24 -1.98 8.22
C GLY A 195 -10.86 -0.59 8.33
N SER A 196 -10.88 -0.07 9.56
CA SER A 196 -11.31 1.29 9.85
C SER A 196 -10.54 2.31 9.00
N LYS A 197 -11.24 3.27 8.40
CA LYS A 197 -10.64 4.36 7.59
C LYS A 197 -9.66 5.25 8.35
N PHE A 198 -9.61 5.12 9.68
CA PHE A 198 -8.72 5.87 10.56
C PHE A 198 -7.35 5.21 10.72
N ILE A 199 -7.17 3.97 10.24
CA ILE A 199 -5.88 3.28 10.26
C ILE A 199 -4.91 4.02 9.33
N PRO A 200 -3.67 4.29 9.75
CA PRO A 200 -2.64 4.88 8.89
C PRO A 200 -2.14 3.82 7.89
N PHE A 201 -2.88 3.65 6.79
CA PHE A 201 -2.63 2.62 5.79
C PHE A 201 -1.29 2.79 5.05
N ASP A 202 -0.70 3.99 5.05
CA ASP A 202 0.69 4.22 4.62
C ASP A 202 1.68 3.30 5.36
N LYS A 203 1.47 3.12 6.67
CA LYS A 203 2.33 2.29 7.53
C LYS A 203 2.06 0.82 7.32
N ALA A 204 0.79 0.43 7.30
CA ALA A 204 0.41 -0.95 7.02
C ALA A 204 0.97 -1.40 5.66
N LEU A 205 0.86 -0.54 4.64
CA LEU A 205 1.41 -0.78 3.31
C LEU A 205 2.94 -0.88 3.33
N GLN A 206 3.63 0.05 4.01
CA GLN A 206 5.08 -0.04 4.19
C GLN A 206 5.49 -1.35 4.89
N GLY A 207 4.67 -1.82 5.84
CA GLY A 207 4.88 -3.04 6.57
C GLY A 207 4.82 -4.29 5.70
N ILE A 208 3.75 -4.47 4.92
CA ILE A 208 3.60 -5.65 4.04
C ILE A 208 4.65 -5.67 2.91
N LEU A 209 5.19 -4.50 2.53
CA LEU A 209 6.27 -4.35 1.56
C LEU A 209 7.68 -4.49 2.18
N SER A 210 7.77 -4.76 3.49
CA SER A 210 9.05 -4.87 4.19
C SER A 210 9.87 -6.05 3.68
N ILE A 211 11.20 -5.91 3.75
CA ILE A 211 12.15 -6.99 3.47
C ILE A 211 12.40 -7.92 4.67
N SER A 212 11.81 -7.61 5.83
CA SER A 212 11.97 -8.40 7.06
C SER A 212 10.72 -8.35 7.93
N TRP A 213 10.48 -9.43 8.67
CA TRP A 213 9.41 -9.53 9.66
C TRP A 213 9.46 -8.40 10.70
N SER A 214 10.67 -8.07 11.17
CA SER A 214 10.89 -6.98 12.11
C SER A 214 10.41 -5.63 11.57
N GLY A 215 10.64 -5.35 10.29
CA GLY A 215 10.13 -4.14 9.66
C GLY A 215 8.61 -4.10 9.63
N PHE A 216 7.94 -5.21 9.27
CA PHE A 216 6.48 -5.26 9.26
C PHE A 216 5.90 -5.06 10.67
N TYR A 217 6.46 -5.76 11.65
CA TYR A 217 6.08 -5.62 13.05
C TYR A 217 6.17 -4.16 13.53
N ILE A 218 7.26 -3.47 13.21
CA ILE A 218 7.48 -2.08 13.62
C ILE A 218 6.45 -1.13 12.99
N GLU A 219 6.10 -1.31 11.72
CA GLU A 219 5.10 -0.44 11.09
C GLU A 219 3.70 -0.67 11.67
N LEU A 220 3.31 -1.93 11.96
CA LEU A 220 2.05 -2.22 12.68
C LEU A 220 2.06 -1.62 14.10
N TYR A 221 3.20 -1.71 14.79
CA TYR A 221 3.35 -1.10 16.11
C TYR A 221 3.19 0.42 16.07
N ARG A 222 3.76 1.10 15.06
CA ARG A 222 3.59 2.55 14.86
C ARG A 222 2.15 2.95 14.61
N CYS A 223 1.34 2.09 13.98
CA CYS A 223 -0.11 2.33 13.91
C CYS A 223 -0.71 2.43 15.32
N ILE A 224 -0.30 1.55 16.24
CA ILE A 224 -0.80 1.53 17.63
C ILE A 224 -0.25 2.70 18.44
N GLU A 225 1.02 3.09 18.27
CA GLU A 225 1.66 4.21 18.97
C GLU A 225 0.86 5.52 18.85
N GLN A 226 0.25 5.78 17.69
CA GLN A 226 -0.59 6.97 17.47
C GLN A 226 -1.77 7.06 18.45
N LEU A 227 -2.27 5.92 18.92
CA LEU A 227 -3.40 5.84 19.83
C LEU A 227 -3.00 5.94 21.32
N TYR A 228 -1.71 6.02 21.66
CA TYR A 228 -1.26 6.07 23.06
C TYR A 228 -1.83 7.21 23.90
N PRO A 229 -2.06 8.42 23.36
CA PRO A 229 -2.69 9.49 24.14
C PRO A 229 -4.12 9.15 24.55
N VAL A 230 -4.84 8.35 23.75
CA VAL A 230 -6.31 8.20 23.82
C VAL A 230 -6.81 7.79 25.20
N PRO A 231 -6.33 6.70 25.84
CA PRO A 231 -6.87 6.27 27.12
C PRO A 231 -6.76 7.35 28.22
N ARG A 232 -5.65 8.09 28.26
CA ARG A 232 -5.44 9.15 29.25
C ARG A 232 -6.27 10.39 28.94
N LEU A 233 -6.48 10.71 27.67
CA LEU A 233 -7.33 11.82 27.27
C LEU A 233 -8.81 11.53 27.53
N MET A 234 -9.25 10.28 27.36
CA MET A 234 -10.58 9.86 27.79
C MET A 234 -10.79 10.06 29.29
N ASP A 235 -9.81 9.67 30.13
CA ASP A 235 -9.86 9.91 31.58
C ASP A 235 -9.92 11.43 31.87
N LEU A 236 -9.10 12.23 31.21
CA LEU A 236 -9.05 13.69 31.39
C LEU A 236 -10.37 14.38 31.03
N LEU A 237 -11.00 13.97 29.92
CA LEU A 237 -12.21 14.62 29.43
C LEU A 237 -13.47 14.29 30.24
N GLN A 238 -13.40 13.32 31.16
CA GLN A 238 -14.45 13.12 32.16
C GLN A 238 -14.52 14.29 33.15
N GLU A 239 -13.40 14.98 33.40
CA GLU A 239 -13.32 16.10 34.33
C GLU A 239 -13.16 17.46 33.64
N TRP A 240 -12.70 17.48 32.38
CA TRP A 240 -12.46 18.70 31.63
C TRP A 240 -13.04 18.61 30.22
N SER A 241 -14.14 19.31 29.94
CA SER A 241 -14.76 19.29 28.62
C SER A 241 -13.90 20.01 27.57
N SER A 242 -13.77 19.39 26.39
CA SER A 242 -13.15 19.96 25.19
C SER A 242 -13.91 19.46 23.96
N SER A 243 -13.98 20.30 22.93
CA SER A 243 -14.52 19.93 21.61
C SER A 243 -13.43 19.49 20.63
N GLU A 244 -12.14 19.56 21.04
CA GLU A 244 -11.01 19.17 20.20
C GLU A 244 -10.91 17.65 20.03
N SER A 245 -10.32 17.20 18.93
CA SER A 245 -9.99 15.78 18.75
C SER A 245 -8.90 15.33 19.73
N PHE A 246 -8.77 14.02 20.00
CA PHE A 246 -7.67 13.56 20.87
C PHE A 246 -6.30 13.78 20.23
N CYS A 247 -6.20 13.74 18.89
CA CYS A 247 -4.98 14.11 18.18
C CYS A 247 -4.58 15.57 18.46
N ASP A 248 -5.52 16.50 18.30
CA ASP A 248 -5.26 17.93 18.52
C ASP A 248 -4.95 18.22 19.99
N LEU A 249 -5.66 17.57 20.90
CA LEU A 249 -5.42 17.70 22.33
C LEU A 249 -4.05 17.13 22.74
N ALA A 250 -3.67 15.97 22.21
CA ALA A 250 -2.34 15.39 22.44
C ALA A 250 -1.23 16.31 21.91
N ASN A 251 -1.41 16.87 20.72
CA ASN A 251 -0.48 17.82 20.11
C ASN A 251 -0.36 19.11 20.95
N LEU A 252 -1.48 19.62 21.46
CA LEU A 252 -1.51 20.79 22.33
C LEU A 252 -0.77 20.52 23.64
N LEU A 253 -1.04 19.42 24.32
CA LEU A 253 -0.39 19.04 25.59
C LEU A 253 1.11 18.81 25.40
N GLN A 254 1.52 18.14 24.32
CA GLN A 254 2.93 17.96 24.01
C GLN A 254 3.62 19.30 23.74
N THR A 255 3.01 20.17 22.94
CA THR A 255 3.63 21.45 22.53
C THR A 255 3.69 22.46 23.68
N ARG A 256 2.68 22.48 24.55
CA ARG A 256 2.56 23.47 25.63
C ARG A 256 3.17 23.01 26.95
N LEU A 257 3.08 21.72 27.25
CA LEU A 257 3.46 21.16 28.55
C LEU A 257 4.60 20.12 28.45
N GLY A 258 5.02 19.75 27.25
CA GLY A 258 5.97 18.65 27.05
C GLY A 258 5.41 17.28 27.44
N TRP A 259 4.09 17.17 27.62
CA TRP A 259 3.46 15.94 28.08
C TRP A 259 3.50 14.87 27.00
N ARG A 260 3.85 13.65 27.41
CA ARG A 260 3.77 12.45 26.57
C ARG A 260 3.20 11.29 27.38
N PRO A 261 2.35 10.44 26.78
CA PRO A 261 1.86 9.23 27.44
C PRO A 261 3.03 8.27 27.68
N ARG A 262 2.96 7.51 28.78
CA ARG A 262 3.89 6.40 29.02
C ARG A 262 3.52 5.24 28.10
N GLU A 263 4.44 4.81 27.25
CA GLU A 263 4.19 3.84 26.17
C GLU A 263 3.67 2.49 26.71
N ASP A 264 4.34 1.96 27.74
CA ASP A 264 4.01 0.68 28.40
C ASP A 264 2.59 0.66 28.98
N GLU A 265 2.25 1.67 29.78
CA GLU A 265 0.93 1.79 30.39
C GLU A 265 -0.16 2.02 29.33
N SER A 266 0.14 2.81 28.29
CA SER A 266 -0.84 3.14 27.24
C SER A 266 -1.19 1.92 26.42
N LEU A 267 -0.20 1.11 26.06
CA LEU A 267 -0.41 -0.14 25.32
C LEU A 267 -1.27 -1.13 26.12
N ILE A 268 -1.01 -1.28 27.43
CA ILE A 268 -1.82 -2.12 28.30
C ILE A 268 -3.28 -1.64 28.34
N LYS A 269 -3.50 -0.33 28.50
CA LYS A 269 -4.85 0.26 28.50
C LYS A 269 -5.56 0.07 27.16
N LEU A 270 -4.85 0.24 26.03
CA LEU A 270 -5.42 0.03 24.69
C LEU A 270 -5.85 -1.43 24.50
N ILE A 271 -5.00 -2.40 24.85
CA ILE A 271 -5.34 -3.83 24.75
C ILE A 271 -6.50 -4.18 25.68
N ALA A 272 -6.53 -3.63 26.90
CA ALA A 272 -7.61 -3.88 27.86
C ALA A 272 -8.97 -3.32 27.43
N ALA A 273 -8.99 -2.25 26.64
CA ALA A 273 -10.21 -1.65 26.09
C ALA A 273 -10.69 -2.32 24.79
N CYS A 274 -9.86 -3.15 24.16
CA CYS A 274 -10.28 -4.05 23.10
C CYS A 274 -11.04 -5.24 23.71
N SER A 275 -11.10 -6.39 23.02
CA SER A 275 -11.64 -7.63 23.58
C SER A 275 -10.57 -8.48 24.27
N GLU A 276 -10.99 -9.30 25.22
CA GLU A 276 -10.12 -10.27 25.89
C GLU A 276 -9.52 -11.31 24.93
N SER A 277 -10.18 -11.57 23.79
CA SER A 277 -9.65 -12.42 22.73
C SER A 277 -8.36 -11.86 22.13
N ILE A 278 -8.28 -10.55 21.87
CA ILE A 278 -7.07 -9.91 21.33
C ILE A 278 -5.87 -10.12 22.26
N ALA A 279 -6.06 -9.94 23.56
CA ALA A 279 -5.00 -10.17 24.54
C ALA A 279 -4.57 -11.66 24.57
N SER A 280 -5.54 -12.58 24.42
CA SER A 280 -5.28 -14.02 24.39
C SER A 280 -4.54 -14.46 23.13
N ASP A 281 -4.91 -13.91 21.98
CA ASP A 281 -4.29 -14.19 20.68
C ASP A 281 -2.84 -13.71 20.65
N LEU A 282 -2.56 -12.54 21.23
CA LEU A 282 -1.19 -12.05 21.43
C LEU A 282 -0.38 -12.99 22.33
N ILE A 283 -0.93 -13.39 23.48
CA ILE A 283 -0.26 -14.32 24.40
C ILE A 283 0.09 -15.64 23.70
N ALA A 284 -0.86 -16.19 22.92
CA ALA A 284 -0.65 -17.42 22.15
C ALA A 284 0.41 -17.24 21.06
N ALA A 285 0.34 -16.15 20.28
CA ALA A 285 1.29 -15.84 19.22
C ALA A 285 2.73 -15.74 19.74
N PHE A 286 2.92 -15.07 20.88
CA PHE A 286 4.23 -14.89 21.53
C PHE A 286 4.68 -16.08 22.40
N ASP A 287 3.88 -17.14 22.53
CA ASP A 287 4.17 -18.32 23.39
C ASP A 287 4.39 -17.97 24.87
N ILE A 288 3.63 -17.01 25.40
CA ILE A 288 3.88 -16.48 26.74
C ILE A 288 3.21 -17.37 27.78
N GLN A 289 3.96 -17.73 28.82
CA GLN A 289 3.42 -18.39 29.99
C GLN A 289 2.59 -17.42 30.84
N PHE A 290 1.44 -17.89 31.32
CA PHE A 290 0.55 -17.07 32.12
C PHE A 290 1.08 -16.87 33.55
N ASP A 291 1.09 -15.63 34.02
CA ASP A 291 1.33 -15.28 35.42
C ASP A 291 -0.02 -15.00 36.08
N GLU A 292 -0.39 -15.77 37.11
CA GLU A 292 -1.65 -15.63 37.84
C GLU A 292 -1.85 -14.24 38.47
N LYS A 293 -0.78 -13.46 38.65
CA LYS A 293 -0.83 -12.12 39.26
C LYS A 293 -1.07 -10.99 38.26
N SER A 294 -0.99 -11.28 36.96
CA SER A 294 -1.10 -10.28 35.90
C SER A 294 -2.36 -10.54 35.07
N THR A 295 -3.04 -9.47 34.66
CA THR A 295 -4.11 -9.56 33.65
C THR A 295 -3.54 -9.95 32.28
N ARG A 296 -4.40 -10.51 31.41
CA ARG A 296 -4.00 -10.86 30.02
C ARG A 296 -3.44 -9.63 29.28
N SER A 297 -4.07 -8.48 29.42
CA SER A 297 -3.64 -7.24 28.77
C SER A 297 -2.28 -6.74 29.28
N GLU A 298 -1.97 -6.92 30.56
CA GLU A 298 -0.65 -6.60 31.12
C GLU A 298 0.44 -7.54 30.61
N ILE A 299 0.13 -8.83 30.44
CA ILE A 299 1.08 -9.80 29.87
C ILE A 299 1.32 -9.47 28.38
N ALA A 300 0.25 -9.35 27.59
CA ALA A 300 0.32 -9.05 26.17
C ALA A 300 1.01 -7.70 25.90
N GLY A 301 0.59 -6.63 26.59
CA GLY A 301 1.16 -5.30 26.41
C GLY A 301 2.65 -5.23 26.74
N ARG A 302 3.08 -5.87 27.84
CA ARG A 302 4.52 -5.94 28.16
C ARG A 302 5.31 -6.66 27.08
N GLN A 303 4.78 -7.73 26.51
CA GLN A 303 5.50 -8.51 25.50
C GLN A 303 5.58 -7.79 24.14
N VAL A 304 4.50 -7.16 23.70
CA VAL A 304 4.51 -6.33 22.48
C VAL A 304 5.50 -5.17 22.64
N TYR A 305 5.47 -4.48 23.79
CA TYR A 305 6.45 -3.42 24.09
C TYR A 305 7.90 -3.95 24.15
N ALA A 306 8.12 -5.12 24.77
CA ALA A 306 9.44 -5.74 24.86
C ALA A 306 9.99 -6.14 23.48
N MET A 307 9.15 -6.71 22.62
CA MET A 307 9.50 -7.03 21.23
C MET A 307 9.91 -5.77 20.47
N ARG A 308 9.10 -4.71 20.51
CA ARG A 308 9.48 -3.43 19.86
C ARG A 308 10.82 -2.92 20.37
N ASN A 309 11.03 -2.89 21.68
CA ASN A 309 12.28 -2.38 22.26
C ASN A 309 13.49 -3.24 21.89
N GLY A 310 13.34 -4.55 21.80
CA GLY A 310 14.40 -5.45 21.37
C GLY A 310 14.77 -5.27 19.89
N LEU A 311 13.82 -4.90 19.04
CA LEU A 311 14.06 -4.62 17.62
C LEU A 311 14.75 -3.27 17.39
N VAL A 312 14.43 -2.26 18.20
CA VAL A 312 14.93 -0.89 18.03
C VAL A 312 16.26 -0.65 18.76
N HIS A 313 16.46 -1.25 19.94
CA HIS A 313 17.64 -1.00 20.75
C HIS A 313 18.63 -2.16 20.70
N PHE A 314 19.82 -1.90 20.14
CA PHE A 314 20.95 -2.82 20.23
C PHE A 314 21.35 -3.00 21.70
N ARG A 315 21.16 -4.21 22.24
CA ARG A 315 21.62 -4.58 23.59
C ARG A 315 22.66 -5.68 23.47
N ASN A 316 23.88 -5.40 23.90
CA ASN A 316 25.08 -6.24 23.77
C ASN A 316 24.96 -7.71 24.25
N ASN A 317 23.88 -8.10 24.93
CA ASN A 317 23.66 -9.47 25.40
C ASN A 317 22.20 -9.96 25.32
N HIS A 318 21.23 -9.17 24.84
CA HIS A 318 19.78 -9.46 24.96
C HIS A 318 19.00 -9.17 23.66
N GLY A 319 19.59 -9.50 22.50
CA GLY A 319 18.85 -9.46 21.24
C GLY A 319 17.66 -10.41 21.28
N ILE A 320 16.60 -10.09 20.52
CA ILE A 320 15.49 -11.02 20.34
C ILE A 320 16.05 -12.29 19.70
N PRO A 321 15.81 -13.48 20.28
CA PRO A 321 16.25 -14.71 19.67
C PRO A 321 15.64 -14.84 18.26
N PRO A 322 16.36 -15.43 17.30
CA PRO A 322 15.81 -15.64 15.97
C PRO A 322 14.51 -16.43 16.07
N LEU A 323 13.43 -15.86 15.54
CA LEU A 323 12.12 -16.51 15.46
C LEU A 323 11.97 -17.17 14.09
N SER A 324 11.23 -18.28 14.03
CA SER A 324 10.88 -18.93 12.76
C SER A 324 9.80 -18.14 12.02
N ASP A 325 9.65 -18.40 10.72
CA ASP A 325 8.62 -17.76 9.90
C ASP A 325 7.22 -18.07 10.42
N GLU A 326 6.94 -19.28 10.90
CA GLU A 326 5.65 -19.65 11.47
C GLU A 326 5.32 -18.81 12.71
N ARG A 327 6.32 -18.57 13.55
CA ARG A 327 6.14 -17.73 14.74
C ARG A 327 5.91 -16.27 14.36
N TRP A 328 6.62 -15.77 13.35
CA TRP A 328 6.41 -14.42 12.86
C TRP A 328 5.03 -14.23 12.22
N ASN A 329 4.57 -15.16 11.39
CA ASN A 329 3.21 -15.15 10.83
C ASN A 329 2.17 -15.02 11.96
N ALA A 330 2.26 -15.87 13.00
CA ALA A 330 1.35 -15.79 14.16
C ALA A 330 1.38 -14.42 14.87
N ILE A 331 2.58 -13.85 15.08
CA ILE A 331 2.74 -12.53 15.69
C ILE A 331 2.14 -11.43 14.80
N ILE A 332 2.38 -11.47 13.49
CA ILE A 332 1.87 -10.47 12.55
C ILE A 332 0.34 -10.53 12.47
N VAL A 333 -0.26 -11.72 12.39
CA VAL A 333 -1.71 -11.89 12.43
C VAL A 333 -2.30 -11.29 13.72
N ALA A 334 -1.72 -11.60 14.89
CA ALA A 334 -2.18 -11.05 16.16
C ALA A 334 -2.00 -9.51 16.24
N MET A 335 -0.92 -8.97 15.66
CA MET A 335 -0.70 -7.52 15.58
C MET A 335 -1.68 -6.83 14.63
N ILE A 336 -2.01 -7.44 13.48
CA ILE A 336 -3.05 -6.94 12.57
C ILE A 336 -4.40 -6.91 13.30
N ALA A 337 -4.75 -7.99 14.01
CA ALA A 337 -5.98 -8.05 14.81
C ALA A 337 -6.02 -6.94 15.88
N LEU A 338 -4.90 -6.69 16.57
CA LEU A 338 -4.78 -5.59 17.53
C LEU A 338 -4.96 -4.21 16.87
N VAL A 339 -4.33 -3.96 15.72
CA VAL A 339 -4.50 -2.70 14.97
C VAL A 339 -5.98 -2.51 14.60
N THR A 340 -6.61 -3.53 14.01
CA THR A 340 -8.03 -3.49 13.62
C THR A 340 -8.94 -3.21 14.82
N ALA A 341 -8.75 -3.92 15.93
CA ALA A 341 -9.55 -3.73 17.14
C ALA A 341 -9.34 -2.34 17.75
N ALA A 342 -8.10 -1.89 17.88
CA ALA A 342 -7.78 -0.60 18.47
C ALA A 342 -8.36 0.58 17.66
N TYR A 343 -8.28 0.54 16.32
CA TYR A 343 -8.86 1.58 15.47
C TYR A 343 -10.38 1.51 15.33
N THR A 344 -10.97 0.35 15.58
CA THR A 344 -12.43 0.23 15.71
C THR A 344 -12.92 0.92 16.99
N GLU A 345 -12.21 0.72 18.11
CA GLU A 345 -12.59 1.30 19.40
C GLU A 345 -12.25 2.81 19.52
N PHE A 346 -11.09 3.20 18.99
CA PHE A 346 -10.50 4.52 19.25
C PHE A 346 -10.34 5.40 18.02
N GLY A 347 -10.40 4.85 16.81
CA GLY A 347 -10.04 5.58 15.59
C GLY A 347 -10.89 6.84 15.36
N LEU A 348 -12.21 6.75 15.60
CA LEU A 348 -13.12 7.89 15.47
C LEU A 348 -12.81 8.98 16.49
N LYS A 349 -12.72 8.62 17.77
CA LYS A 349 -12.44 9.55 18.89
C LYS A 349 -11.09 10.25 18.69
N TYR A 350 -10.09 9.52 18.16
CA TYR A 350 -8.77 10.06 17.89
C TYR A 350 -8.80 11.19 16.86
N HIS A 351 -9.60 11.06 15.81
CA HIS A 351 -9.61 11.99 14.68
C HIS A 351 -10.72 13.05 14.71
N GLN A 352 -11.87 12.77 15.33
CA GLN A 352 -13.07 13.60 15.16
C GLN A 352 -13.64 14.19 16.47
N GLY A 353 -13.00 13.94 17.62
CA GLY A 353 -13.50 14.40 18.92
C GLY A 353 -14.65 13.52 19.45
N SER A 354 -15.19 13.90 20.62
CA SER A 354 -16.29 13.20 21.31
C SER A 354 -17.66 13.74 20.93
#